data_AF-A0A1I8M8Z8-F1
#
_entry.id   AF-A0A1I8M8Z8-F1
#
_cell.length_a   1.000
_cell.length_b   1.000
_cell.length_c   1.000
_cell.angle_alpha   90.00
_cell.angle_beta   90.00
_cell.angle_gamma   90.00
#
_symmetry.space_group_name_H-M   'P 1'
#
loop_
_entity.id
_entity.type
_entity.pdbx_description
1 polymer ?
#
loop_
_entity_poly.entity_id
_entity_poly.type
_entity_poly.pdbx_seq_one_letter_code
_entity_poly.pdbx_strand_id
1 'polypeptide(L)'
;MVHILINALHQSAEVLGETDELYGAHLTESCQKHLLRMSYCPRCNGLQKTHVKTCYGYCVNVLRGCSAQYAGALDSHWSSVASGLENLMNVHMGADAGIVAAIKQLDVKLPDSIMKAMGNGPELEKTVSRINDVCSLVYFKNVWLNCNFVRKNGK
;
A
#
# COMPACT_ATOMS: atom_id res chain seq x y z
N MET A 1 0.40 10.16 6.70
CA MET A 1 -0.50 9.92 5.55
C MET A 1 -0.17 8.61 4.83
N VAL A 2 1.08 8.29 4.47
CA VAL A 2 1.47 6.94 3.96
C VAL A 2 1.04 5.81 4.88
N HIS A 3 1.27 5.98 6.17
CA HIS A 3 0.83 5.03 7.20
C HIS A 3 -0.68 4.77 7.17
N ILE A 4 -1.50 5.78 6.84
CA ILE A 4 -2.97 5.63 6.74
C ILE A 4 -3.29 4.75 5.54
N LEU A 5 -2.67 5.01 4.38
CA LEU A 5 -2.87 4.21 3.17
C LEU A 5 -2.45 2.75 3.37
N ILE A 6 -1.28 2.50 3.98
CA ILE A 6 -0.81 1.14 4.25
C ILE A 6 -1.75 0.42 5.21
N ASN A 7 -2.16 1.06 6.30
CA ASN A 7 -3.07 0.45 7.26
C ASN A 7 -4.45 0.20 6.66
N ALA A 8 -4.97 1.12 5.85
CA ALA A 8 -6.24 0.94 5.15
C ALA A 8 -6.17 -0.25 4.17
N LEU A 9 -5.07 -0.41 3.43
CA LEU A 9 -4.86 -1.55 2.55
C LEU A 9 -4.76 -2.87 3.33
N HIS A 10 -4.05 -2.88 4.45
CA HIS A 10 -3.93 -4.05 5.31
C HIS A 10 -5.29 -4.51 5.85
N GLN A 11 -6.07 -3.59 6.43
CA GLN A 11 -7.40 -3.88 6.95
C GLN A 11 -8.36 -4.30 5.85
N SER A 12 -8.26 -3.68 4.67
CA SER A 12 -9.07 -4.06 3.52
C SER A 12 -8.78 -5.51 3.09
N ALA A 13 -7.52 -5.93 3.09
CA ALA A 13 -7.13 -7.29 2.77
C ALA A 13 -7.63 -8.31 3.81
N GLU A 14 -7.60 -7.95 5.09
CA GLU A 14 -8.12 -8.77 6.19
C GLU A 14 -9.64 -9.00 6.04
N VAL A 15 -10.41 -7.92 5.85
CA VAL A 15 -11.88 -8.00 5.66
C VAL A 15 -12.24 -8.83 4.42
N LEU A 16 -11.50 -8.68 3.32
CA LEU A 16 -11.71 -9.51 2.13
C LEU A 16 -11.38 -10.99 2.39
N GLY A 17 -10.32 -11.27 3.14
CA GLY A 17 -9.95 -12.64 3.53
C GLY A 17 -11.01 -13.31 4.38
N GLU A 18 -11.51 -12.62 5.42
CA GLU A 18 -12.60 -13.13 6.26
C GLU A 18 -13.90 -13.33 5.47
N THR A 19 -14.21 -12.40 4.56
CA THR A 19 -15.41 -12.50 3.73
C THR A 19 -15.34 -13.68 2.76
N ASP A 20 -14.16 -13.94 2.17
CA ASP A 20 -13.94 -15.09 1.27
C ASP A 20 -14.08 -16.43 2.01
N GLU A 21 -13.52 -16.52 3.22
CA GLU A 21 -13.65 -17.69 4.08
C GLU A 21 -15.13 -17.97 4.43
N LEU A 22 -15.87 -16.93 4.83
CA LEU A 22 -17.31 -17.03 5.11
C LEU A 22 -18.10 -17.46 3.87
N TYR A 23 -17.76 -16.91 2.70
CA TYR A 23 -18.41 -17.25 1.45
C TYR A 23 -18.20 -18.72 1.06
N GLY A 24 -16.98 -19.23 1.23
CA GLY A 24 -16.64 -20.63 0.95
C GLY A 24 -17.23 -21.62 1.94
N ALA A 25 -17.24 -21.29 3.24
CA ALA A 25 -17.69 -22.18 4.31
C ALA A 25 -19.23 -22.24 4.45
N HIS A 26 -19.93 -21.14 4.15
CA HIS A 26 -21.36 -20.99 4.46
C HIS A 26 -22.23 -20.75 3.23
N LEU A 27 -22.05 -21.57 2.18
CA LEU A 27 -22.97 -21.57 1.05
C LEU A 27 -24.36 -22.03 1.49
N THR A 28 -25.38 -21.21 1.21
CA THR A 28 -26.78 -21.57 1.45
C THR A 28 -27.15 -22.86 0.72
N GLU A 29 -28.02 -23.68 1.30
CA GLU A 29 -28.51 -24.91 0.67
C GLU A 29 -29.11 -24.64 -0.73
N SER A 30 -29.82 -23.51 -0.86
CA SER A 30 -30.35 -23.06 -2.15
C SER A 30 -29.23 -22.82 -3.17
N CYS A 31 -28.15 -22.13 -2.79
CA CYS A 31 -27.01 -21.92 -3.68
C CYS A 31 -26.35 -23.25 -4.08
N GLN A 32 -26.10 -24.15 -3.11
CA GLN A 32 -25.51 -25.46 -3.38
C GLN A 32 -26.34 -26.26 -4.42
N LYS A 33 -27.66 -26.24 -4.26
CA LYS A 33 -28.60 -26.89 -5.20
C LYS A 33 -28.53 -26.28 -6.59
N HIS A 34 -28.45 -24.96 -6.71
CA HIS A 34 -28.36 -24.27 -8.01
C HIS A 34 -27.00 -24.51 -8.69
N LEU A 35 -25.90 -24.51 -7.94
CA LEU A 35 -24.56 -24.85 -8.45
C LEU A 35 -24.50 -26.29 -8.95
N LEU A 36 -25.11 -27.23 -8.21
CA LEU A 36 -25.16 -28.63 -8.58
C LEU A 36 -25.99 -28.84 -9.84
N ARG A 37 -27.15 -28.15 -9.95
CA ARG A 37 -27.95 -28.14 -11.18
C ARG A 37 -27.17 -27.60 -12.37
N MET A 38 -26.53 -26.45 -12.19
CA MET A 38 -25.73 -25.82 -13.23
C MET A 38 -24.58 -26.69 -13.74
N SER A 39 -23.94 -27.46 -12.84
CA SER A 39 -22.71 -28.21 -13.14
C SER A 39 -22.93 -29.68 -13.54
N TYR A 40 -23.99 -30.31 -13.02
CA TYR A 40 -24.20 -31.77 -13.12
C TYR A 40 -25.51 -32.19 -13.77
N CYS A 41 -26.58 -31.36 -13.75
CA CYS A 41 -27.84 -31.77 -14.37
C CYS A 41 -27.73 -32.13 -15.85
N PRO A 42 -26.89 -31.48 -16.71
CA PRO A 42 -26.75 -31.91 -18.10
C PRO A 42 -26.37 -33.40 -18.21
N ARG A 43 -25.43 -33.85 -17.38
CA ARG A 43 -25.00 -35.26 -17.33
C ARG A 43 -26.14 -36.19 -16.89
N CYS A 44 -26.88 -35.82 -15.85
CA CYS A 44 -28.01 -36.62 -15.37
C CYS A 44 -29.17 -36.71 -16.38
N ASN A 45 -29.28 -35.74 -17.30
CA ASN A 45 -30.26 -35.73 -18.38
C ASN A 45 -29.74 -36.40 -19.67
N GLY A 46 -28.62 -37.13 -19.62
CA GLY A 46 -28.06 -37.82 -20.78
C GLY A 46 -27.28 -36.93 -21.75
N LEU A 47 -27.04 -35.66 -21.40
CA LEU A 47 -26.21 -34.75 -22.19
C LEU A 47 -24.75 -34.89 -21.74
N GLN A 48 -23.87 -35.30 -22.66
CA GLN A 48 -22.44 -35.39 -22.35
C GLN A 48 -21.85 -33.98 -22.15
N LYS A 49 -20.96 -33.81 -21.15
CA LYS A 49 -20.33 -32.50 -20.84
C LYS A 49 -19.59 -31.88 -22.03
N THR A 50 -19.14 -32.69 -22.98
CA THR A 50 -18.51 -32.27 -24.24
C THR A 50 -19.47 -31.57 -25.21
N HIS A 51 -20.78 -31.74 -25.04
CA HIS A 51 -21.81 -31.20 -25.95
C HIS A 51 -22.54 -29.95 -25.41
N VAL A 52 -22.44 -29.63 -24.12
CA VAL A 52 -23.25 -28.55 -23.51
C VAL A 52 -22.41 -27.72 -22.56
N LYS A 53 -22.09 -26.49 -22.99
CA LYS A 53 -21.56 -25.44 -22.10
C LYS A 53 -22.72 -24.74 -21.39
N THR A 54 -22.52 -24.38 -20.13
CA THR A 54 -23.45 -23.53 -19.38
C THR A 54 -23.55 -22.17 -20.07
N CYS A 55 -24.77 -21.68 -20.27
CA CYS A 55 -25.00 -20.33 -20.79
C CYS A 55 -24.37 -19.30 -19.83
N TYR A 56 -23.68 -18.30 -20.39
CA TYR A 56 -23.06 -17.22 -19.59
C TYR A 56 -24.06 -16.57 -18.63
N GLY A 57 -25.25 -16.20 -19.13
CA GLY A 57 -26.30 -15.58 -18.30
C GLY A 57 -26.79 -16.49 -17.17
N TYR A 58 -26.95 -17.80 -17.43
CA TYR A 58 -27.34 -18.75 -16.39
C TYR A 58 -26.24 -18.88 -15.32
N CYS A 59 -24.98 -18.95 -15.76
CA CYS A 59 -23.82 -19.01 -14.86
C CYS A 59 -23.75 -17.80 -13.93
N VAL A 60 -23.81 -16.60 -14.51
CA VAL A 60 -23.73 -15.35 -13.75
C VAL A 60 -24.91 -15.21 -12.78
N ASN A 61 -26.12 -15.60 -13.19
CA ASN A 61 -27.29 -15.52 -12.31
C ASN A 61 -27.18 -16.47 -11.11
N VAL A 62 -26.66 -17.69 -11.30
CA VAL A 62 -26.42 -18.62 -10.18
C VAL A 62 -25.36 -18.08 -9.24
N LEU A 63 -24.22 -17.64 -9.77
CA LEU A 63 -23.12 -17.10 -8.95
C LEU A 63 -23.54 -15.83 -8.19
N ARG A 64 -24.27 -14.92 -8.83
CA ARG A 64 -24.81 -13.71 -8.21
C ARG A 64 -25.79 -14.03 -7.08
N GLY A 65 -26.66 -15.04 -7.28
CA GLY A 65 -27.56 -15.51 -6.23
C GLY A 65 -26.80 -16.10 -5.04
N CYS A 66 -25.72 -16.84 -5.30
CA CYS A 66 -24.86 -17.38 -4.26
C CYS A 66 -24.15 -16.29 -3.46
N SER A 67 -23.66 -15.22 -4.11
CA SER A 67 -22.93 -14.13 -3.45
C SER A 67 -23.80 -13.03 -2.86
N ALA A 68 -25.11 -13.01 -3.13
CA ALA A 68 -25.99 -11.89 -2.79
C ALA A 68 -25.96 -11.50 -1.30
N GLN A 69 -25.85 -12.47 -0.39
CA GLN A 69 -25.85 -12.22 1.06
C GLN A 69 -24.61 -11.43 1.50
N TYR A 70 -23.42 -11.93 1.17
CA TYR A 70 -22.16 -11.35 1.62
C TYR A 70 -21.73 -10.17 0.76
N ALA A 71 -21.86 -10.29 -0.57
CA ALA A 71 -21.55 -9.19 -1.48
C ALA A 71 -22.47 -8.01 -1.23
N GLY A 72 -23.78 -8.23 -1.01
CA GLY A 72 -24.72 -7.15 -0.73
C GLY A 72 -24.44 -6.39 0.56
N ALA A 73 -23.97 -7.07 1.61
CA ALA A 73 -23.58 -6.44 2.87
C ALA A 73 -22.30 -5.60 2.73
N LEU A 74 -21.38 -6.03 1.87
CA LEU A 74 -20.08 -5.39 1.71
C LEU A 74 -20.05 -4.32 0.59
N ASP A 75 -20.93 -4.40 -0.40
CA ASP A 75 -20.87 -3.60 -1.65
C ASP A 75 -20.78 -2.08 -1.42
N SER A 76 -21.65 -1.51 -0.59
CA SER A 76 -21.68 -0.07 -0.32
C SER A 76 -20.48 0.41 0.49
N HIS A 77 -20.10 -0.35 1.52
CA HIS A 77 -18.95 -0.06 2.37
C HIS A 77 -17.64 -0.18 1.58
N TRP A 78 -17.53 -1.24 0.77
CA TRP A 78 -16.38 -1.51 -0.08
C TRP A 78 -16.19 -0.43 -1.14
N SER A 79 -17.28 0.01 -1.78
CA SER A 79 -17.24 1.11 -2.74
C SER A 79 -16.67 2.39 -2.13
N SER A 80 -17.03 2.67 -0.87
CA SER A 80 -16.51 3.82 -0.12
C SER A 80 -15.02 3.67 0.21
N VAL A 81 -14.59 2.48 0.65
CA VAL A 81 -13.17 2.17 0.91
C VAL A 81 -12.34 2.29 -0.36
N ALA A 82 -12.81 1.70 -1.47
CA ALA A 82 -12.13 1.75 -2.77
C ALA A 82 -11.95 3.19 -3.25
N SER A 83 -13.01 4.00 -3.19
CA SER A 83 -12.95 5.42 -3.56
C SER A 83 -12.01 6.21 -2.64
N GLY A 84 -12.01 5.91 -1.33
CA GLY A 84 -11.11 6.54 -0.37
C GLY A 84 -9.64 6.20 -0.63
N LEU A 85 -9.34 4.94 -0.93
CA LEU A 85 -7.99 4.48 -1.29
C LEU A 85 -7.51 5.12 -2.59
N GLU A 86 -8.37 5.20 -3.60
CA GLU A 86 -8.07 5.87 -4.87
C GLU A 86 -7.73 7.35 -4.66
N ASN A 87 -8.53 8.05 -3.84
CA ASN A 87 -8.27 9.44 -3.49
C ASN A 87 -6.94 9.60 -2.74
N LEU A 88 -6.64 8.75 -1.76
CA LEU A 88 -5.37 8.79 -1.02
C LEU A 88 -4.16 8.54 -1.96
N MET A 89 -4.30 7.59 -2.89
CA MET A 89 -3.29 7.31 -3.91
C MET A 89 -3.05 8.52 -4.82
N ASN A 90 -4.12 9.09 -5.37
CA ASN A 90 -4.04 10.19 -6.32
C ASN A 90 -3.46 11.46 -5.67
N VAL A 91 -3.95 11.81 -4.47
CA VAL A 91 -3.54 13.04 -3.78
C VAL A 91 -2.13 12.94 -3.21
N HIS A 92 -1.72 11.78 -2.69
CA HIS A 92 -0.46 11.68 -1.93
C HIS A 92 0.64 10.91 -2.62
N MET A 93 0.35 9.93 -3.46
CA MET A 93 1.39 9.20 -4.20
C MET A 93 1.62 9.77 -5.60
N GLY A 94 0.54 10.06 -6.34
CA GLY A 94 0.60 10.44 -7.76
C GLY A 94 0.74 11.94 -8.05
N ALA A 95 0.45 12.82 -7.08
CA ALA A 95 0.52 14.27 -7.28
C ALA A 95 1.95 14.79 -7.52
N ASP A 96 2.08 15.97 -8.13
CA ASP A 96 3.37 16.64 -8.41
C ASP A 96 4.17 16.98 -7.13
N ALA A 97 3.49 17.14 -6.00
CA ALA A 97 4.08 17.25 -4.66
C ALA A 97 3.92 15.97 -3.83
N GLY A 98 3.55 14.86 -4.48
CA GLY A 98 3.36 13.56 -3.86
C GLY A 98 4.67 12.88 -3.50
N ILE A 99 4.56 11.75 -2.80
CA ILE A 99 5.71 10.99 -2.29
C ILE A 99 6.63 10.54 -3.42
N VAL A 100 6.09 10.10 -4.56
CA VAL A 100 6.90 9.67 -5.70
C VAL A 100 7.73 10.83 -6.24
N ALA A 101 7.14 12.02 -6.33
CA ALA A 101 7.85 13.22 -6.76
C ALA A 101 8.92 13.63 -5.74
N ALA A 102 8.61 13.59 -4.45
CA ALA A 102 9.57 13.89 -3.38
C ALA A 102 10.77 12.92 -3.39
N ILE A 103 10.52 11.62 -3.56
CA ILE A 103 11.59 10.61 -3.67
C ILE A 103 12.45 10.87 -4.91
N LYS A 104 11.84 11.14 -6.07
CA LYS A 104 12.58 11.49 -7.30
C LYS A 104 13.45 12.74 -7.13
N GLN A 105 13.02 13.70 -6.32
CA GLN A 105 13.82 14.90 -6.06
C GLN A 105 15.07 14.61 -5.23
N LEU A 106 15.15 13.50 -4.49
CA LEU A 106 16.33 13.17 -3.68
C LEU A 106 17.59 13.01 -4.53
N ASP A 107 17.48 12.43 -5.73
CA ASP A 107 18.62 12.21 -6.64
C ASP A 107 19.31 13.51 -7.04
N VAL A 108 18.57 14.61 -7.08
CA VAL A 108 19.10 15.95 -7.41
C VAL A 108 19.45 16.71 -6.14
N LYS A 109 18.54 16.73 -5.16
CA LYS A 109 18.68 17.53 -3.94
C LYS A 109 19.79 17.04 -3.03
N LEU A 110 20.06 15.74 -2.97
CA LEU A 110 21.10 15.19 -2.11
C LEU A 110 22.51 15.62 -2.57
N PRO A 111 22.93 15.40 -3.83
CA PRO A 111 24.19 15.94 -4.35
C PRO A 111 24.27 17.46 -4.26
N ASP A 112 23.21 18.19 -4.60
CA ASP A 112 23.18 19.66 -4.54
C ASP A 112 23.41 20.18 -3.12
N SER A 113 22.78 19.55 -2.13
CA SER A 113 22.94 19.93 -0.72
C SER A 113 24.34 19.63 -0.22
N ILE A 114 24.95 18.52 -0.66
CA ILE A 114 26.34 18.19 -0.37
C ILE A 114 27.27 19.23 -1.00
N MET A 115 27.11 19.55 -2.28
CA MET A 115 27.91 20.56 -2.96
C MET A 115 27.79 21.93 -2.29
N LYS A 116 26.57 22.32 -1.88
CA LYS A 116 26.34 23.58 -1.17
C LYS A 116 26.98 23.59 0.22
N ALA A 117 26.90 22.48 0.96
CA ALA A 117 27.58 22.34 2.25
C ALA A 117 29.10 22.39 2.11
N MET A 118 29.65 21.71 1.09
CA MET A 118 31.08 21.74 0.76
C MET A 118 31.55 23.14 0.37
N GLY A 119 30.77 23.86 -0.46
CA GLY A 119 31.07 25.23 -0.86
C GLY A 119 31.05 26.23 0.31
N ASN A 120 30.10 26.07 1.24
CA ASN A 120 30.01 26.90 2.44
C ASN A 120 30.94 26.45 3.57
N GLY A 121 31.66 25.34 3.41
CA GLY A 121 32.52 24.72 4.42
C GLY A 121 33.45 25.71 5.14
N PRO A 122 34.23 26.55 4.43
CA PRO A 122 35.18 27.48 5.06
C PRO A 122 34.52 28.58 5.93
N GLU A 123 33.31 29.01 5.56
CA GLU A 123 32.58 30.04 6.32
C GLU A 123 31.86 29.43 7.54
N LEU A 124 31.34 28.21 7.37
CA LEU A 124 30.80 27.40 8.46
C LEU A 124 31.89 27.07 9.49
N GLU A 125 33.09 26.69 9.05
CA GLU A 125 34.26 26.46 9.91
C GLU A 125 34.60 27.70 10.75
N LYS A 126 34.73 28.88 10.13
CA LYS A 126 34.97 30.14 10.85
C LYS A 126 33.89 30.47 11.88
N THR A 127 32.63 30.19 11.55
CA THR A 127 31.49 30.45 12.43
C THR A 127 31.46 29.47 13.60
N VAL A 128 31.71 28.19 13.34
CA VAL A 128 31.76 27.13 14.37
C VAL A 128 32.98 27.28 15.27
N SER A 129 34.16 27.63 14.75
CA SER A 129 35.36 27.91 15.54
C SER A 129 35.18 29.13 16.45
N ARG A 130 34.37 30.11 16.06
CA ARG A 130 34.01 31.25 16.90
C ARG A 130 33.07 30.87 18.05
N ILE A 131 32.27 29.82 17.87
CA ILE A 131 31.31 29.33 18.86
C ILE A 131 31.95 28.28 19.80
N ASN A 132 32.97 27.54 19.33
CA ASN A 132 33.64 26.49 20.10
C ASN A 132 35.18 26.66 20.11
N ASP A 133 35.72 27.08 21.25
CA ASP A 133 37.09 26.73 21.69
C ASP A 133 37.25 25.19 21.98
N VAL A 134 36.35 24.33 21.49
CA VAL A 134 36.34 22.87 21.77
C VAL A 134 35.86 22.01 20.58
N CYS A 135 36.11 22.43 19.33
CA CYS A 135 36.00 21.48 18.21
C CYS A 135 37.26 21.54 17.37
N SER A 136 38.25 20.73 17.76
CA SER A 136 39.43 20.47 16.92
C SER A 136 38.96 19.68 15.70
N LEU A 137 38.77 20.38 14.58
CA LEU A 137 38.40 19.80 13.30
C LEU A 137 39.50 18.84 12.83
N VAL A 138 39.14 17.58 12.57
CA VAL A 138 39.95 16.69 11.74
C VAL A 138 39.34 16.68 10.34
N TYR A 139 40.16 17.09 9.38
CA TYR A 139 39.99 16.97 7.94
C TYR A 139 39.39 15.62 7.53
N PHE A 140 38.45 15.59 6.59
CA PHE A 140 38.08 14.34 5.93
C PHE A 140 38.10 14.44 4.40
N LYS A 141 39.02 13.69 3.80
CA LYS A 141 38.72 12.91 2.62
C LYS A 141 37.82 11.74 3.06
N ASN A 142 36.60 11.70 2.51
CA ASN A 142 35.67 10.56 2.43
C ASN A 142 34.99 10.04 3.72
N VAL A 143 33.85 10.67 4.08
CA VAL A 143 32.81 10.20 5.05
C VAL A 143 32.98 10.71 6.49
N TRP A 144 31.95 11.38 7.02
CA TRP A 144 31.93 11.94 8.39
C TRP A 144 30.80 11.32 9.21
N LEU A 145 31.16 10.48 10.18
CA LEU A 145 30.31 10.10 11.32
C LEU A 145 31.21 9.92 12.56
N ASN A 146 31.33 10.96 13.38
CA ASN A 146 31.19 10.91 14.84
C ASN A 146 31.64 12.22 15.51
N CYS A 147 30.68 12.99 15.99
CA CYS A 147 30.94 14.11 16.90
C CYS A 147 30.79 13.58 18.34
N ASN A 148 31.90 13.31 19.04
CA ASN A 148 31.85 13.01 20.47
C ASN A 148 31.69 14.33 21.25
N PHE A 149 30.47 14.58 21.72
CA PHE A 149 30.13 15.77 22.50
C PHE A 149 30.69 15.64 23.93
N VAL A 150 31.94 16.05 24.14
CA VAL A 150 32.50 16.13 25.50
C VAL A 150 32.03 17.43 26.14
N ARG A 151 31.06 17.31 27.04
CA ARG A 151 30.58 18.42 27.89
C ARG A 151 31.72 18.85 28.81
N LYS A 152 32.29 20.06 28.62
CA LYS A 152 33.21 20.63 29.61
C LYS A 152 32.42 20.92 30.90
N ASN A 153 32.69 20.15 31.96
CA ASN A 153 32.32 20.56 33.31
C ASN A 153 33.12 21.81 33.67
N GLY A 154 32.42 22.90 33.94
CA GLY A 154 32.99 24.18 34.34
C GLY A 154 33.73 24.07 35.68
N LYS A 155 34.81 24.86 35.79
CA LYS A 155 35.21 25.44 37.07
C LYS A 155 34.40 26.72 37.27
#